data_AF-A0A1Z8UI04-F1
#
_entry.id   AF-A0A1Z8UI04-F1
#
_cell.length_a   1.000
_cell.length_b   1.000
_cell.length_c   1.000
_cell.angle_alpha   90.00
_cell.angle_beta   90.00
_cell.angle_gamma   90.00
#
_symmetry.space_group_name_H-M   'P 1'
#
loop_
_entity.id
_entity.type
_entity.pdbx_description
1 polymer ?
#
loop_
_entity_poly.entity_id
_entity_poly.type
_entity_poly.pdbx_seq_one_letter_code
_entity_poly.pdbx_strand_id
1 'polypeptide(L)'
;SLYGNGGNIYTKNDRWKGYSSQIYRASELQTPAQPGHFLQEFGQSDREIADNANKHASVPQALTLLNGTFYGAIFNKESPLMNKLSEAIEPEDKLKVLFLSILNREPTAEEIEICLAELSPSATKLTINVPDIPDHLSKEKRKAFKKQIEKKLAWEKFNRNREYFAIAWSLINTRQFSFVQ
;
A
#
# COMPACT_ATOMS: atom_id res chain seq x y z
N SER A 1 10.63 5.96 9.91
CA SER A 1 9.58 6.75 9.23
C SER A 1 9.90 8.21 9.46
N LEU A 2 9.97 9.03 8.40
CA LEU A 2 10.19 10.49 8.51
C LEU A 2 9.06 11.17 9.30
N TYR A 3 7.87 10.61 9.22
CA TYR A 3 6.73 10.97 10.05
C TYR A 3 6.73 10.11 11.30
N GLY A 4 6.94 10.74 12.46
CA GLY A 4 7.20 10.07 13.73
C GLY A 4 6.19 8.97 14.07
N ASN A 5 6.64 7.96 14.80
CA ASN A 5 5.84 6.86 15.32
C ASN A 5 5.06 7.32 16.58
N GLY A 6 4.43 8.50 16.51
CA GLY A 6 3.59 9.04 17.56
C GLY A 6 2.47 8.04 17.82
N GLY A 7 2.33 7.62 19.07
CA GLY A 7 1.32 6.63 19.47
C GLY A 7 -0.07 6.98 18.93
N ASN A 8 -0.93 5.97 18.84
CA ASN A 8 -2.31 6.14 18.38
C ASN A 8 -3.09 7.02 19.38
N ILE A 9 -3.05 8.34 19.19
CA ILE A 9 -3.79 9.34 19.99
C ILE A 9 -5.26 9.42 19.51
N TYR A 10 -5.58 8.84 18.36
CA TYR A 10 -6.90 8.91 17.74
C TYR A 10 -7.76 7.68 18.08
N THR A 11 -9.08 7.89 18.15
CA THR A 11 -10.05 6.82 18.39
C THR A 11 -9.88 5.74 17.32
N LYS A 12 -9.68 4.49 17.77
CA LYS A 12 -9.70 3.32 16.88
C LYS A 12 -11.13 3.11 16.38
N ASN A 13 -11.52 3.85 15.36
CA ASN A 13 -12.64 3.46 14.52
C ASN A 13 -12.27 2.11 13.89
N ASP A 14 -13.18 1.13 13.94
CA ASP A 14 -12.93 -0.21 13.40
C ASP A 14 -12.55 -0.16 11.91
N ARG A 15 -13.02 0.88 11.19
CA ARG A 15 -12.67 1.19 9.80
C ARG A 15 -11.18 1.42 9.55
N TRP A 16 -10.45 1.97 10.53
CA TRP A 16 -9.02 2.33 10.37
C TRP A 16 -8.08 1.41 11.15
N LYS A 17 -8.57 0.25 11.58
CA LYS A 17 -7.79 -0.75 12.28
C LYS A 17 -6.67 -1.31 11.39
N GLY A 18 -5.42 -1.15 11.81
CA GLY A 18 -4.22 -1.55 11.06
C GLY A 18 -3.59 -0.43 10.20
N TYR A 19 -4.27 0.70 10.06
CA TYR A 19 -3.71 1.85 9.35
C TYR A 19 -2.91 2.75 10.30
N SER A 20 -1.88 3.39 9.76
CA SER A 20 -1.14 4.40 10.51
C SER A 20 -2.00 5.66 10.66
N SER A 21 -1.92 6.34 11.80
CA SER A 21 -2.69 7.58 12.04
C SER A 21 -2.34 8.69 11.05
N GLN A 22 -1.16 8.61 10.43
CA GLN A 22 -0.65 9.55 9.42
C GLN A 22 -1.38 9.49 8.08
N ILE A 23 -2.16 8.44 7.80
CA ILE A 23 -2.87 8.25 6.52
C ILE A 23 -4.39 8.37 6.65
N TYR A 24 -4.88 8.91 7.76
CA TYR A 24 -6.31 9.14 7.96
C TYR A 24 -6.81 10.26 7.04
N ARG A 25 -8.10 10.21 6.70
CA ARG A 25 -8.73 11.29 5.93
C ARG A 25 -8.70 12.57 6.76
N ALA A 26 -8.41 13.70 6.11
CA ALA A 26 -8.38 15.00 6.77
C ALA A 26 -9.69 15.33 7.53
N SER A 27 -10.85 14.90 7.01
CA SER A 27 -12.16 15.09 7.64
C SER A 27 -12.39 14.28 8.93
N GLU A 28 -11.59 13.25 9.15
CA GLU A 28 -11.69 12.35 10.31
C GLU A 28 -10.60 12.63 11.36
N LEU A 29 -9.70 13.57 11.05
CA LEU A 29 -8.65 14.03 11.94
C LEU A 29 -9.12 15.27 12.72
N GLN A 30 -8.68 15.37 13.97
CA GLN A 30 -8.78 16.63 14.70
C GLN A 30 -8.02 17.70 13.91
N THR A 31 -8.64 18.87 13.74
CA THR A 31 -8.04 19.99 13.01
C THR A 31 -7.63 21.09 13.97
N PRO A 32 -6.38 21.59 13.93
CA PRO A 32 -5.27 21.19 13.03
C PRO A 32 -4.71 19.79 13.35
N ALA A 33 -4.11 19.12 12.36
CA ALA A 33 -3.42 17.85 12.65
C ALA A 33 -2.21 18.11 13.57
N GLN A 34 -1.73 17.07 14.24
CA GLN A 34 -0.61 17.19 15.19
C GLN A 34 0.69 17.65 14.50
N PRO A 35 1.62 18.28 15.24
CA PRO A 35 2.95 18.62 14.74
C PRO A 35 3.68 17.45 14.07
N GLY A 36 4.24 17.68 12.89
CA GLY A 36 4.91 16.64 12.10
C GLY A 36 3.94 15.68 11.39
N HIS A 37 2.66 16.00 11.31
CA HIS A 37 1.72 15.29 10.44
C HIS A 37 1.87 15.76 8.98
N PHE A 38 1.71 14.83 8.04
CA PHE A 38 1.79 15.12 6.59
C PHE A 38 0.94 16.33 6.19
N LEU A 39 -0.29 16.44 6.69
CA LEU A 39 -1.16 17.58 6.39
C LEU A 39 -0.55 18.94 6.75
N GLN A 40 0.17 19.07 7.87
CA GLN A 40 0.84 20.32 8.23
C GLN A 40 1.98 20.63 7.27
N GLU A 41 2.81 19.64 6.94
CA GLU A 41 3.90 19.81 5.97
C GLU A 41 3.38 20.14 4.56
N PHE A 42 2.15 19.74 4.22
CA PHE A 42 1.49 19.94 2.93
C PHE A 42 0.48 21.10 2.93
N GLY A 43 0.60 22.04 3.89
CA GLY A 43 -0.07 23.33 3.81
C GLY A 43 -1.36 23.47 4.62
N GLN A 44 -1.69 22.50 5.48
CA GLN A 44 -2.73 22.69 6.49
C GLN A 44 -2.32 23.80 7.47
N SER A 45 -3.22 24.74 7.73
CA SER A 45 -3.02 25.76 8.75
C SER A 45 -3.00 25.15 10.16
N ASP A 46 -2.08 25.62 10.98
CA ASP A 46 -2.01 25.41 12.44
C ASP A 46 -3.14 26.13 13.21
N ARG A 47 -3.89 27.02 12.55
CA ARG A 47 -4.95 27.86 13.12
C ARG A 47 -4.49 28.76 14.28
N GLU A 48 -3.20 29.01 14.42
CA GLU A 48 -2.68 29.97 15.40
C GLU A 48 -2.70 31.40 14.85
N ILE A 49 -2.49 31.54 13.53
CA ILE A 49 -2.45 32.81 12.82
C ILE A 49 -3.48 32.78 11.67
N ALA A 50 -4.15 33.91 11.43
CA ALA A 50 -5.06 34.07 10.30
C ALA A 50 -4.31 33.89 8.96
N ASP A 51 -4.91 33.14 8.04
CA ASP A 51 -4.38 32.86 6.69
C ASP A 51 -3.03 32.10 6.64
N ASN A 52 -2.71 31.34 7.70
CA ASN A 52 -1.49 30.51 7.72
C ASN A 52 -1.64 29.15 6.99
N ALA A 53 -2.57 29.04 6.03
CA ALA A 53 -2.69 27.86 5.17
C ALA A 53 -1.91 28.10 3.88
N ASN A 54 -1.08 27.15 3.46
CA ASN A 54 -0.31 27.29 2.24
C ASN A 54 -0.89 26.41 1.12
N LYS A 55 -1.21 27.01 -0.01
CA LYS A 55 -1.67 26.29 -1.22
C LYS A 55 -0.59 26.20 -2.29
N HIS A 56 0.52 26.91 -2.14
CA HIS A 56 1.62 26.91 -3.09
C HIS A 56 2.43 25.62 -2.97
N ALA A 57 2.77 25.05 -4.13
CA ALA A 57 3.65 23.89 -4.18
C ALA A 57 5.05 24.26 -3.67
N SER A 58 5.60 23.44 -2.78
CA SER A 58 6.96 23.60 -2.27
C SER A 58 7.91 22.56 -2.86
N VAL A 59 9.13 22.97 -3.23
CA VAL A 59 10.15 22.05 -3.78
C VAL A 59 10.44 20.88 -2.83
N PRO A 60 10.66 21.10 -1.52
CA PRO A 60 10.73 20.02 -0.54
C PRO A 60 9.53 19.06 -0.53
N GLN A 61 8.29 19.56 -0.65
CA GLN A 61 7.10 18.70 -0.68
C GLN A 61 7.09 17.81 -1.93
N ALA A 62 7.40 18.39 -3.10
CA ALA A 62 7.53 17.63 -4.34
C ALA A 62 8.64 16.58 -4.25
N LEU A 63 9.79 16.94 -3.67
CA LEU A 63 10.91 16.03 -3.47
C LEU A 63 10.57 14.92 -2.46
N THR A 64 9.79 15.20 -1.42
CA THR A 64 9.29 14.20 -0.46
C THR A 64 8.37 13.19 -1.12
N LEU A 65 7.54 13.62 -2.08
CA LEU A 65 6.73 12.73 -2.90
C LEU A 65 7.60 11.91 -3.86
N LEU A 66 8.57 12.52 -4.53
CA LEU A 66 9.46 11.83 -5.48
C LEU A 66 10.36 10.80 -4.78
N ASN A 67 10.92 11.17 -3.63
CA ASN A 67 11.78 10.30 -2.81
C ASN A 67 11.00 9.17 -2.13
N GLY A 68 9.67 9.20 -2.22
CA GLY A 68 8.92 7.99 -2.02
C GLY A 68 8.68 7.56 -0.59
N THR A 69 8.73 8.52 0.31
CA THR A 69 8.54 8.33 1.75
C THR A 69 7.16 7.70 2.07
N PHE A 70 6.18 7.90 1.19
CA PHE A 70 4.82 7.36 1.30
C PHE A 70 4.65 5.94 0.72
N TYR A 71 5.57 5.46 -0.14
CA TYR A 71 5.41 4.15 -0.79
C TYR A 71 5.37 3.01 0.21
N GLY A 72 6.14 3.12 1.31
CA GLY A 72 6.11 2.14 2.39
C GLY A 72 4.72 1.99 3.02
N ALA A 73 3.94 3.07 3.09
CA ALA A 73 2.56 3.02 3.59
C ALA A 73 1.59 2.41 2.57
N ILE A 74 1.76 2.74 1.28
CA ILE A 74 0.91 2.20 0.19
C ILE A 74 1.16 0.70 -0.04
N PHE A 75 2.41 0.24 0.02
CA PHE A 75 2.76 -1.17 -0.19
C PHE A 75 2.85 -1.97 1.11
N ASN A 76 2.41 -1.40 2.23
CA ASN A 76 2.28 -2.16 3.47
C ASN A 76 1.28 -3.31 3.29
N LYS A 77 1.51 -4.44 3.96
CA LYS A 77 0.63 -5.60 3.92
C LYS A 77 -0.82 -5.26 4.29
N GLU A 78 -1.00 -4.32 5.21
CA GLU A 78 -2.32 -3.92 5.71
C GLU A 78 -2.97 -2.81 4.86
N SER A 79 -2.31 -2.35 3.79
CA SER A 79 -2.85 -1.28 2.96
C SER A 79 -4.09 -1.74 2.17
N PRO A 80 -5.01 -0.82 1.81
CA PRO A 80 -6.23 -1.19 1.09
C PRO A 80 -5.89 -1.74 -0.30
N LEU A 81 -4.87 -1.16 -0.94
CA LEU A 81 -4.33 -1.61 -2.22
C LEU A 81 -3.81 -3.05 -2.12
N MET A 82 -3.06 -3.37 -1.06
CA MET A 82 -2.51 -4.72 -0.88
C MET A 82 -3.60 -5.75 -0.65
N ASN A 83 -4.59 -5.41 0.19
CA ASN A 83 -5.72 -6.27 0.46
C ASN A 83 -6.46 -6.61 -0.85
N LYS A 84 -6.75 -5.59 -1.67
CA LYS A 84 -7.38 -5.77 -2.98
C LYS A 84 -6.52 -6.59 -3.96
N LEU A 85 -5.22 -6.37 -3.98
CA LEU A 85 -4.29 -7.16 -4.81
C LEU A 85 -4.20 -8.62 -4.35
N SER A 86 -4.36 -8.88 -3.05
CA SER A 86 -4.34 -10.22 -2.48
C SER A 86 -5.66 -10.99 -2.66
N GLU A 87 -6.78 -10.27 -2.82
CA GLU A 87 -8.08 -10.82 -3.18
C GLU A 87 -8.10 -11.31 -4.64
N ALA A 88 -7.38 -10.63 -5.53
CA ALA A 88 -7.26 -11.03 -6.93
C ALA A 88 -6.37 -12.27 -7.09
N ILE A 89 -6.89 -13.27 -7.82
CA ILE A 89 -6.21 -14.56 -8.04
C ILE A 89 -5.40 -14.50 -9.34
N GLU A 90 -6.07 -14.12 -10.43
CA GLU A 90 -5.47 -14.05 -11.76
C GLU A 90 -4.50 -12.85 -11.91
N PRO A 91 -3.41 -13.02 -12.67
CA PRO A 91 -2.44 -11.95 -12.87
C PRO A 91 -3.04 -10.75 -13.60
N GLU A 92 -3.94 -10.97 -14.56
CA GLU A 92 -4.64 -9.90 -15.28
C GLU A 92 -5.55 -9.08 -14.35
N ASP A 93 -6.26 -9.74 -13.45
CA ASP A 93 -7.14 -9.04 -12.50
C ASP A 93 -6.32 -8.20 -11.50
N LYS A 94 -5.14 -8.67 -11.12
CA LYS A 94 -4.19 -7.87 -10.32
C LYS A 94 -3.74 -6.63 -11.07
N LEU A 95 -3.45 -6.74 -12.37
CA LEU A 95 -3.11 -5.59 -13.20
C LEU A 95 -4.29 -4.61 -13.29
N LYS A 96 -5.52 -5.09 -13.51
CA LYS A 96 -6.72 -4.23 -13.49
C LYS A 96 -6.87 -3.47 -12.18
N VAL A 97 -6.67 -4.13 -11.03
CA VAL A 97 -6.70 -3.49 -9.72
C VAL A 97 -5.64 -2.39 -9.62
N LEU A 98 -4.41 -2.62 -10.09
CA LEU A 98 -3.34 -1.61 -10.07
C LEU A 98 -3.66 -0.41 -10.95
N PHE A 99 -4.06 -0.64 -12.20
CA PHE A 99 -4.39 0.41 -13.15
C PHE A 99 -5.57 1.26 -12.66
N LEU A 100 -6.63 0.61 -12.16
CA LEU A 100 -7.77 1.33 -11.60
C LEU A 100 -7.39 2.12 -10.36
N SER A 101 -6.54 1.58 -9.49
CA SER A 101 -6.16 2.25 -8.24
C SER A 101 -5.20 3.42 -8.44
N ILE A 102 -4.33 3.37 -9.44
CA ILE A 102 -3.26 4.37 -9.65
C ILE A 102 -3.64 5.37 -10.75
N LEU A 103 -4.17 4.87 -11.87
CA LEU A 103 -4.50 5.64 -13.06
C LEU A 103 -6.01 5.92 -13.22
N ASN A 104 -6.86 5.37 -12.35
CA ASN A 104 -8.32 5.51 -12.41
C ASN A 104 -8.94 5.09 -13.75
N ARG A 105 -8.32 4.12 -14.43
CA ARG A 105 -8.82 3.54 -15.69
C ARG A 105 -8.50 2.06 -15.76
N GLU A 106 -9.20 1.36 -16.64
CA GLU A 106 -8.84 -0.01 -16.98
C GLU A 106 -7.61 -0.04 -17.90
N PRO A 107 -6.76 -1.08 -17.79
CA PRO A 107 -5.64 -1.28 -18.70
C PRO A 107 -6.13 -1.67 -20.10
N THR A 108 -5.41 -1.26 -21.13
CA THR A 108 -5.65 -1.75 -22.50
C THR A 108 -5.02 -3.14 -22.71
N ALA A 109 -5.43 -3.85 -23.75
CA ALA A 109 -4.87 -5.17 -24.07
C ALA A 109 -3.35 -5.13 -24.26
N GLU A 110 -2.84 -4.13 -24.97
CA GLU A 110 -1.40 -3.91 -25.18
C GLU A 110 -0.65 -3.68 -23.86
N GLU A 111 -1.23 -2.91 -22.94
CA GLU A 111 -0.62 -2.64 -21.63
C GLU A 111 -0.58 -3.88 -20.74
N ILE A 112 -1.61 -4.73 -20.82
CA ILE A 112 -1.64 -6.02 -20.13
C ILE A 112 -0.50 -6.90 -20.66
N GLU A 113 -0.36 -7.02 -21.99
CA GLU A 113 0.70 -7.82 -22.61
C GLU A 113 2.10 -7.36 -22.18
N ILE A 114 2.36 -6.05 -22.22
CA ILE A 114 3.64 -5.47 -21.77
C ILE A 114 3.88 -5.77 -20.29
N CYS A 115 2.87 -5.54 -19.43
CA CYS A 115 3.00 -5.81 -18.00
C CYS A 115 3.23 -7.29 -17.70
N LEU A 116 2.57 -8.20 -18.42
CA LEU A 116 2.74 -9.64 -18.25
C LEU A 116 4.11 -10.10 -18.74
N ALA A 117 4.68 -9.48 -19.78
CA ALA A 117 6.02 -9.77 -20.27
C ALA A 117 7.12 -9.38 -19.26
N GLU A 118 6.89 -8.31 -18.49
CA GLU A 118 7.79 -7.85 -17.43
C GLU A 118 7.68 -8.66 -16.13
N LEU A 119 6.60 -9.40 -15.93
CA LEU A 119 6.43 -10.26 -14.75
C LEU A 119 7.30 -11.52 -14.86
N SER A 120 7.89 -11.95 -13.74
CA SER A 120 8.64 -13.19 -13.72
C SER A 120 7.69 -14.40 -13.84
N PRO A 121 8.15 -15.54 -14.38
CA PRO A 121 7.35 -16.76 -14.43
C PRO A 121 6.94 -17.29 -13.04
N SER A 122 7.52 -16.75 -11.96
CA SER A 122 7.14 -17.06 -10.58
C SER A 122 5.87 -16.33 -10.13
N ALA A 123 5.59 -15.12 -10.64
CA ALA A 123 4.40 -14.36 -10.32
C ALA A 123 3.13 -14.87 -11.04
N THR A 124 3.29 -15.51 -12.20
CA THR A 124 2.20 -16.05 -13.02
C THR A 124 1.70 -17.41 -12.53
N LYS A 125 2.51 -18.15 -11.76
CA LYS A 125 2.12 -19.48 -11.24
C LYS A 125 0.94 -19.34 -10.25
N LEU A 126 -0.20 -19.96 -10.53
CA LEU A 126 -1.37 -19.87 -9.64
C LEU A 126 -1.24 -20.74 -8.37
N THR A 127 -0.31 -21.70 -8.34
CA THR A 127 -0.22 -22.70 -7.28
C THR A 127 0.79 -22.32 -6.19
N ILE A 128 0.33 -22.35 -4.95
CA ILE A 128 1.18 -22.37 -3.76
C ILE A 128 1.26 -23.83 -3.34
N ASN A 129 2.46 -24.42 -3.33
CA ASN A 129 2.66 -25.78 -2.82
C ASN A 129 2.44 -25.77 -1.31
N VAL A 130 1.23 -26.11 -0.87
CA VAL A 130 0.92 -26.23 0.55
C VAL A 130 1.48 -27.57 1.03
N PRO A 131 2.41 -27.59 2.00
CA PRO A 131 2.92 -28.84 2.53
C PRO A 131 1.82 -29.58 3.29
N ASP A 132 1.63 -30.86 2.98
CA ASP A 132 0.66 -31.72 3.66
C ASP A 132 0.96 -31.83 5.16
N ILE A 133 -0.10 -31.84 5.97
CA ILE A 133 0.03 -31.94 7.44
C ILE A 133 0.23 -33.42 7.78
N PRO A 134 1.32 -33.81 8.46
CA PRO A 134 1.52 -35.21 8.80
C PRO A 134 0.49 -35.73 9.82
N ASP A 135 -0.12 -36.87 9.52
CA ASP A 135 -1.22 -37.46 10.31
C ASP A 135 -0.78 -38.01 11.68
N HIS A 136 0.51 -38.16 11.95
CA HIS A 136 0.99 -38.68 13.24
C HIS A 136 1.12 -37.60 14.34
N LEU A 137 0.91 -36.31 14.03
CA LEU A 137 1.04 -35.24 15.03
C LEU A 137 -0.11 -35.20 16.04
N SER A 138 0.20 -34.92 17.30
CA SER A 138 -0.78 -34.57 18.35
C SER A 138 -1.59 -33.32 17.98
N LYS A 139 -2.83 -33.21 18.47
CA LYS A 139 -3.80 -32.14 18.13
C LYS A 139 -3.22 -30.72 18.33
N GLU A 140 -2.45 -30.51 19.40
CA GLU A 140 -1.79 -29.23 19.66
C GLU A 140 -0.67 -28.92 18.66
N LYS A 141 0.17 -29.91 18.34
CA LYS A 141 1.24 -29.77 17.35
C LYS A 141 0.67 -29.53 15.95
N ARG A 142 -0.45 -30.19 15.59
CA ARG A 142 -1.16 -29.93 14.33
C ARG A 142 -1.66 -28.49 14.24
N LYS A 143 -2.23 -27.95 15.33
CA LYS A 143 -2.68 -26.54 15.38
C LYS A 143 -1.51 -25.57 15.22
N ALA A 144 -0.39 -25.82 15.89
CA ALA A 144 0.82 -25.01 15.75
C ALA A 144 1.38 -25.08 14.32
N PHE A 145 1.42 -26.28 13.72
CA PHE A 145 1.88 -26.49 12.34
C PHE A 145 0.98 -25.78 11.31
N LYS A 146 -0.35 -25.87 11.46
CA LYS A 146 -1.31 -25.08 10.66
C LYS A 146 -1.02 -23.59 10.71
N LYS A 147 -0.83 -23.04 11.91
CA LYS A 147 -0.49 -21.62 12.10
C LYS A 147 0.85 -21.25 11.43
N GLN A 148 1.83 -22.15 11.46
CA GLN A 148 3.11 -21.93 10.77
C GLN A 148 2.95 -21.96 9.25
N ILE A 149 2.15 -22.89 8.70
CA ILE A 149 1.82 -22.95 7.28
C ILE A 149 1.10 -21.68 6.85
N GLU A 150 0.05 -21.25 7.57
CA GLU A 150 -0.68 -20.00 7.28
C GLU A 150 0.26 -18.79 7.26
N LYS A 151 1.18 -18.70 8.21
CA LYS A 151 2.17 -17.62 8.27
C LYS A 151 3.13 -17.66 7.06
N LYS A 152 3.64 -18.85 6.70
CA LYS A 152 4.50 -19.03 5.52
C LYS A 152 3.76 -18.67 4.23
N LEU A 153 2.55 -19.18 4.07
CA LEU A 153 1.70 -18.92 2.91
C LEU A 153 1.36 -17.43 2.77
N ALA A 154 1.06 -16.75 3.88
CA ALA A 154 0.85 -15.30 3.88
C ALA A 154 2.12 -14.52 3.51
N TRP A 155 3.30 -14.99 3.93
CA TRP A 155 4.58 -14.38 3.58
C TRP A 155 4.95 -14.61 2.11
N GLU A 156 4.73 -15.81 1.58
CA GLU A 156 4.91 -16.13 0.17
C GLU A 156 3.96 -15.34 -0.72
N LYS A 157 2.66 -15.25 -0.37
CA LYS A 157 1.70 -14.39 -1.07
C LYS A 157 2.17 -12.93 -1.12
N PHE A 158 2.65 -12.39 -0.01
CA PHE A 158 3.18 -11.02 0.04
C PHE A 158 4.42 -10.84 -0.85
N ASN A 159 5.36 -11.79 -0.81
CA ASN A 159 6.55 -11.72 -1.65
C ASN A 159 6.25 -11.84 -3.14
N ARG A 160 5.26 -12.65 -3.54
CA ARG A 160 4.82 -12.72 -4.94
C ARG A 160 4.20 -11.41 -5.40
N ASN A 161 3.47 -10.74 -4.52
CA ASN A 161 2.94 -9.41 -4.78
C ASN A 161 4.05 -8.35 -4.95
N ARG A 162 5.30 -8.62 -4.53
CA ARG A 162 6.42 -7.69 -4.69
C ARG A 162 6.78 -7.39 -6.15
N GLU A 163 6.57 -8.34 -7.06
CA GLU A 163 6.80 -8.09 -8.50
C GLU A 163 5.78 -7.08 -9.05
N TYR A 164 4.53 -7.16 -8.59
CA TYR A 164 3.50 -6.16 -8.87
C TYR A 164 3.83 -4.79 -8.27
N PHE A 165 4.75 -4.70 -7.28
CA PHE A 165 5.19 -3.40 -6.76
C PHE A 165 6.10 -2.68 -7.74
N ALA A 166 6.90 -3.41 -8.53
CA ALA A 166 7.72 -2.80 -9.55
C ALA A 166 6.84 -2.17 -10.65
N ILE A 167 5.77 -2.85 -11.05
CA ILE A 167 4.77 -2.32 -11.98
C ILE A 167 4.02 -1.13 -11.35
N ALA A 168 3.54 -1.27 -10.12
CA ALA A 168 2.89 -0.17 -9.43
C ALA A 168 3.82 1.06 -9.30
N TRP A 169 5.11 0.83 -9.07
CA TRP A 169 6.13 1.87 -9.03
C TRP A 169 6.26 2.57 -10.38
N SER A 170 6.37 1.83 -11.48
CA SER A 170 6.45 2.43 -12.82
C SER A 170 5.20 3.26 -13.12
N LEU A 171 4.01 2.75 -12.82
CA LEU A 171 2.73 3.44 -13.03
C LEU A 171 2.58 4.73 -12.21
N ILE A 172 3.07 4.75 -10.96
CA ILE A 172 3.01 5.97 -10.13
C ILE A 172 3.96 7.03 -10.70
N ASN A 173 5.17 6.63 -11.10
CA ASN A 173 6.15 7.56 -11.64
C ASN A 173 5.74 8.11 -13.01
N THR A 174 5.10 7.33 -13.88
CA THR A 174 4.59 7.86 -15.17
C THR A 174 3.56 8.97 -14.95
N ARG A 175 2.75 8.89 -13.88
CA ARG A 175 1.78 9.95 -13.55
C ARG A 175 2.47 11.19 -12.96
N GLN A 176 3.52 11.04 -12.17
CA GLN A 176 4.24 12.17 -11.58
C GLN A 176 4.86 13.10 -12.64
N PHE A 177 5.29 12.57 -13.80
CA PHE A 177 5.80 13.39 -14.89
C PHE A 177 4.70 14.16 -15.66
N SER A 178 3.47 13.63 -15.72
CA SER A 178 2.35 14.33 -16.38
C SER A 178 1.86 15.58 -15.64
N PHE A 179 2.11 15.69 -14.33
CA PHE A 179 1.72 16.85 -13.52
C PHE A 179 2.71 18.03 -13.60
N VAL A 180 3.84 17.87 -14.29
CA VAL A 180 4.90 18.88 -14.43
C VAL A 180 4.86 19.59 -15.80
N GLN A 181 3.88 19.30 -16.65
CA GLN A 181 3.59 20.06 -17.88
C GLN A 181 2.38 20.97 -17.67
#